data_AF-A0A8K0DB30-F1
#
_entry.id   AF-A0A8K0DB30-F1
#
_cell.length_a   1.000
_cell.length_b   1.000
_cell.length_c   1.000
_cell.angle_alpha   90.00
_cell.angle_beta   90.00
_cell.angle_gamma   90.00
#
_symmetry.space_group_name_H-M   'P 1'
#
loop_
_entity.id
_entity.type
_entity.pdbx_description
1 polymer ?
#
loop_
_entity_poly.entity_id
_entity_poly.type
_entity_poly.pdbx_seq_one_letter_code
_entity_poly.pdbx_strand_id
1 'polypeptide(L)'
;RGYTTTKSITTANGVVSEQDTVRELLSQKQALLLELKHYENNTKYNDDYNRQEYGSMDNVGVIPANTRLQIGISTNDETKLKPHVEISVSTNNSTIIRAVIVFAEGIFKGETNVVHPSPSQLNSELSVPIILPKDIPIDIHIKALVGYPNSIQYHVFELTRQLPRFSMYALNENKPKSLDSYVEFHFNERLQRVCMWINQTFLLPTDMEYESGPNLNVNLKCLRDDTDLVLNFEANGKTTIYTENLLLASDLIQSLTSFCNTESLESKARFPKEEEKLKQLMETLSEIQESRLRLGTDIADRLGQIRNLVVRAEDSRINNITEMSKYYNELNMLNTELINGYNIRLGNYKEGVEAMKYINSVIQKASRLRVGQKSATLINHCRNAIKNNNVEGLIKIIQNGQP
;
A
#
# COMPACT_ATOMS: atom_id res chain seq x y z
N ARG A 1 -6.18 26.19 17.66
CA ARG A 1 -7.26 26.58 16.71
C ARG A 1 -7.81 25.29 16.14
N GLY A 2 -8.87 24.77 16.77
CA GLY A 2 -9.45 23.48 16.43
C GLY A 2 -10.29 23.57 15.15
N TYR A 3 -10.29 22.49 14.39
CA TYR A 3 -11.10 22.32 13.19
C TYR A 3 -12.56 22.09 13.61
N THR A 4 -13.41 23.07 13.35
CA THR A 4 -14.87 22.90 13.34
C THR A 4 -15.22 22.26 12.00
N THR A 5 -15.67 21.01 12.00
CA THR A 5 -16.31 20.41 10.83
C THR A 5 -17.68 21.05 10.65
N THR A 6 -17.77 22.07 9.79
CA THR A 6 -19.05 22.57 9.28
C THR A 6 -19.68 21.51 8.39
N LYS A 7 -20.55 20.66 8.96
CA LYS A 7 -21.53 19.91 8.17
C LYS A 7 -22.57 20.90 7.67
N SER A 8 -22.58 21.16 6.37
CA SER A 8 -23.64 21.85 5.67
C SER A 8 -24.93 21.02 5.77
N ILE A 9 -25.88 21.51 6.58
CA ILE A 9 -27.19 20.88 6.78
C ILE A 9 -28.08 21.25 5.58
N THR A 10 -28.29 20.29 4.69
CA THR A 10 -29.38 20.31 3.71
C THR A 10 -30.70 20.13 4.46
N THR A 11 -31.59 21.08 4.28
CA THR A 11 -32.92 21.19 4.91
C THR A 11 -33.87 20.05 4.53
N ALA A 12 -34.29 19.24 5.50
CA ALA A 12 -35.59 18.57 5.51
C ALA A 12 -35.96 18.09 6.94
N ASN A 13 -37.17 18.45 7.38
CA ASN A 13 -37.92 17.99 8.58
C ASN A 13 -37.61 18.67 9.94
N GLY A 14 -38.18 19.87 10.12
CA GLY A 14 -37.98 20.77 11.27
C GLY A 14 -38.81 20.52 12.53
N VAL A 15 -38.84 19.30 13.07
CA VAL A 15 -39.31 19.06 14.47
C VAL A 15 -38.43 18.07 15.21
N VAL A 16 -37.85 17.09 14.52
CA VAL A 16 -36.91 16.11 15.11
C VAL A 16 -35.53 16.75 15.35
N SER A 17 -35.10 17.68 14.48
CA SER A 17 -33.80 18.36 14.59
C SER A 17 -33.68 19.29 15.81
N GLU A 18 -34.78 19.91 16.27
CA GLU A 18 -34.71 20.86 17.39
C GLU A 18 -34.59 20.14 18.75
N GLN A 19 -35.29 19.02 18.94
CA GLN A 19 -35.15 18.26 20.18
C GLN A 19 -33.77 17.58 20.29
N ASP A 20 -33.22 17.10 19.17
CA ASP A 20 -31.89 16.50 19.16
C ASP A 20 -30.80 17.54 19.39
N THR A 21 -30.92 18.73 18.80
CA THR A 21 -30.00 19.84 19.09
C THR A 21 -30.09 20.33 20.54
N VAL A 22 -31.30 20.42 21.12
CA VAL A 22 -31.46 20.76 22.54
C VAL A 22 -30.82 19.71 23.44
N ARG A 23 -30.97 18.41 23.13
CA ARG A 23 -30.31 17.32 23.87
C ARG A 23 -28.79 17.39 23.75
N GLU A 24 -28.27 17.67 22.56
CA GLU A 24 -26.83 17.82 22.32
C GLU A 24 -26.26 19.00 23.12
N LEU A 25 -26.93 20.16 23.09
CA LEU A 25 -26.53 21.34 23.85
C LEU A 25 -26.59 21.12 25.37
N LEU A 26 -27.59 20.38 25.87
CA LEU A 26 -27.66 20.02 27.28
C LEU A 26 -26.53 19.06 27.68
N SER A 27 -26.19 18.11 26.82
CA SER A 27 -25.04 17.20 27.04
C SER A 27 -23.72 17.97 27.05
N GLN A 28 -23.52 18.89 26.09
CA GLN A 28 -22.35 19.78 26.05
C GLN A 28 -22.27 20.67 27.30
N LYS A 29 -23.39 21.27 27.73
CA LYS A 29 -23.45 22.05 28.97
C LYS A 29 -23.04 21.21 30.18
N GLN A 30 -23.52 19.98 30.29
CA GLN A 30 -23.17 19.08 31.40
C GLN A 30 -21.68 18.69 31.36
N ALA A 31 -21.12 18.43 30.17
CA ALA A 31 -19.70 18.14 30.00
C ALA A 31 -18.81 19.34 30.42
N LEU A 32 -19.16 20.56 29.99
CA LEU A 32 -18.45 21.78 30.36
C LEU A 32 -18.53 22.09 31.87
N LEU A 33 -19.68 21.84 32.50
CA LEU A 33 -19.82 22.00 33.96
C LEU A 33 -18.95 21.01 34.74
N LEU A 34 -18.83 19.78 34.24
CA LEU A 34 -17.91 18.79 34.81
C LEU A 34 -16.46 19.23 34.63
N GLU A 35 -16.09 19.72 33.45
CA GLU A 35 -14.74 20.24 33.17
C GLU A 35 -14.38 21.42 34.11
N LEU A 36 -15.31 22.37 34.30
CA LEU A 36 -15.15 23.49 35.23
C LEU A 36 -14.91 23.00 36.66
N LYS A 37 -15.72 22.04 37.13
CA LYS A 37 -15.55 21.41 38.45
C LYS A 37 -14.19 20.72 38.58
N HIS A 38 -13.67 20.13 37.51
CA HIS A 38 -12.33 19.53 37.49
C HIS A 38 -11.24 20.60 37.64
N TYR A 39 -11.34 21.74 36.95
CA TYR A 39 -10.39 22.85 37.10
C TYR A 39 -10.40 23.44 38.52
N GLU A 40 -11.58 23.64 39.11
CA GLU A 40 -11.71 24.13 40.48
C GLU A 40 -11.09 23.18 41.50
N ASN A 41 -11.33 21.87 41.36
CA ASN A 41 -10.73 20.86 42.22
C ASN A 41 -9.21 20.79 42.06
N ASN A 42 -8.69 20.81 40.82
CA ASN A 42 -7.26 20.80 40.55
C ASN A 42 -6.55 22.03 41.14
N THR A 43 -7.21 23.20 41.14
CA THR A 43 -6.67 24.42 41.76
C THR A 43 -6.50 24.25 43.27
N LYS A 44 -7.50 23.67 43.95
CA LYS A 44 -7.43 23.37 45.39
C LYS A 44 -6.31 22.37 45.71
N TYR A 45 -6.18 21.31 44.90
CA TYR A 45 -5.09 20.34 45.05
C TYR A 45 -3.70 20.95 44.89
N ASN A 46 -3.54 21.92 43.98
CA ASN A 46 -2.27 22.60 43.75
C ASN A 46 -1.93 23.58 44.91
N ASP A 47 -2.94 24.20 45.51
CA ASP A 47 -2.80 25.04 46.71
C ASP A 47 -2.41 24.20 47.95
N ASP A 48 -2.95 22.99 48.07
CA ASP A 48 -2.62 22.04 49.15
C ASP A 48 -1.23 21.39 48.95
N TYR A 49 -0.81 21.13 47.70
CA TYR A 49 0.54 20.64 47.37
C TYR A 49 1.65 21.58 47.86
N ASN A 50 1.43 22.89 47.75
CA ASN A 50 2.37 23.90 48.25
C ASN A 50 2.46 23.95 49.78
N ARG A 51 1.54 23.31 50.53
CA ARG A 51 1.52 23.29 52.01
C ARG A 51 2.19 22.07 52.65
N GLN A 52 2.79 21.16 51.88
CA GLN A 52 3.57 20.00 52.36
C GLN A 52 2.83 19.08 53.37
N GLU A 53 1.50 18.99 53.33
CA GLU A 53 0.76 17.97 54.08
C GLU A 53 0.35 16.82 53.15
N TYR A 54 0.75 15.60 53.54
CA TYR A 54 0.42 14.26 52.99
C TYR A 54 1.41 13.57 52.04
N GLY A 55 1.75 12.34 52.45
CA GLY A 55 2.49 11.34 51.69
C GLY A 55 1.61 10.55 50.70
N SER A 56 2.31 9.96 49.72
CA SER A 56 1.83 8.97 48.75
C SER A 56 0.68 9.42 47.83
N MET A 57 0.92 10.49 47.09
CA MET A 57 0.07 11.03 46.00
C MET A 57 -0.03 10.11 44.75
N ASP A 58 0.76 9.02 44.68
CA ASP A 58 0.85 8.15 43.49
C ASP A 58 -0.47 7.44 43.12
N ASN A 59 -1.41 7.29 44.08
CA ASN A 59 -2.68 6.59 43.86
C ASN A 59 -3.76 7.47 43.22
N VAL A 60 -3.65 8.80 43.28
CA VAL A 60 -4.71 9.73 42.84
C VAL A 60 -4.62 10.06 41.34
N GLY A 61 -3.56 9.61 40.65
CA GLY A 61 -3.40 9.81 39.20
C GLY A 61 -3.03 11.24 38.81
N VAL A 62 -2.62 12.07 39.77
CA VAL A 62 -2.14 13.43 39.53
C VAL A 62 -0.71 13.39 38.99
N ILE A 63 -0.47 14.00 37.84
CA ILE A 63 0.87 14.13 37.24
C ILE A 63 1.37 15.59 37.27
N PRO A 64 2.70 15.82 37.19
CA PRO A 64 3.23 17.17 37.06
C PRO A 64 2.67 17.89 35.82
N ALA A 65 2.24 19.15 35.98
CA ALA A 65 1.64 19.93 34.88
C ALA A 65 2.62 20.19 33.71
N ASN A 66 3.93 20.10 33.95
CA ASN A 66 4.97 20.22 32.93
C ASN A 66 5.34 18.89 32.24
N THR A 67 4.56 17.82 32.47
CA THR A 67 4.73 16.54 31.77
C THR A 67 4.49 16.74 30.28
N ARG A 68 5.46 16.36 29.46
CA ARG A 68 5.41 16.41 28.01
C ARG A 68 5.71 15.04 27.44
N LEU A 69 4.94 14.66 26.43
CA LEU A 69 5.20 13.49 25.62
C LEU A 69 6.12 13.88 24.46
N GLN A 70 7.23 13.18 24.33
CA GLN A 70 8.12 13.23 23.18
C GLN A 70 7.87 12.00 22.32
N ILE A 71 7.88 12.19 21.00
CA ILE A 71 7.68 11.11 20.04
C ILE A 71 8.80 11.17 19.02
N GLY A 72 9.53 10.08 18.88
CA GLY A 72 10.46 9.80 17.78
C GLY A 72 9.84 8.79 16.83
N ILE A 73 10.12 8.95 15.54
CA ILE A 73 9.78 7.96 14.51
C ILE A 73 11.05 7.68 13.74
N SER A 74 11.47 6.42 13.72
CA SER A 74 12.71 6.00 13.07
C SER A 74 12.55 4.63 12.42
N THR A 75 13.41 4.33 11.47
CA THR A 75 13.52 2.98 10.93
C THR A 75 14.39 2.12 11.84
N ASN A 76 13.95 0.91 12.14
CA ASN A 76 14.70 -0.06 12.93
C ASN A 76 15.01 -1.30 12.06
N ASP A 77 16.30 -1.52 11.78
CA ASP A 77 16.85 -2.67 11.04
C ASP A 77 17.65 -3.61 11.97
N GLU A 78 17.34 -3.62 13.27
CA GLU A 78 18.03 -4.47 14.25
C GLU A 78 17.68 -5.95 14.12
N THR A 79 18.68 -6.80 14.40
CA THR A 79 18.68 -8.24 14.13
C THR A 79 17.74 -9.09 14.99
N LYS A 80 17.20 -8.55 16.10
CA LYS A 80 16.37 -9.33 17.05
C LYS A 80 14.90 -9.38 16.66
N LEU A 81 14.41 -8.38 15.95
CA LEU A 81 13.03 -8.25 15.52
C LEU A 81 12.97 -8.18 14.00
N LYS A 82 11.77 -8.35 13.43
CA LYS A 82 11.60 -8.08 12.01
C LYS A 82 11.83 -6.58 11.76
N PRO A 83 12.54 -6.18 10.69
CA PRO A 83 12.75 -4.77 10.37
C PRO A 83 11.41 -4.03 10.27
N HIS A 84 11.32 -2.84 10.88
CA HIS A 84 10.06 -2.11 11.04
C HIS A 84 10.29 -0.61 11.21
N VAL A 85 9.22 0.17 11.11
CA VAL A 85 9.21 1.57 11.56
C VAL A 85 8.87 1.58 13.03
N GLU A 86 9.75 2.15 13.85
CA GLU A 86 9.60 2.24 15.29
C GLU A 86 9.07 3.62 15.67
N ILE A 87 7.99 3.65 16.46
CA ILE A 87 7.54 4.85 17.15
C ILE A 87 8.03 4.77 18.58
N SER A 88 9.00 5.60 18.95
CA SER A 88 9.41 5.78 20.33
C SER A 88 8.55 6.86 20.98
N VAL A 89 7.91 6.52 22.10
CA VAL A 89 7.11 7.44 22.89
C VAL A 89 7.78 7.55 24.25
N SER A 90 8.14 8.76 24.67
CA SER A 90 8.79 8.99 25.97
C SER A 90 8.20 10.18 26.71
N THR A 91 8.33 10.18 28.03
CA THR A 91 7.97 11.31 28.90
C THR A 91 9.22 12.05 29.36
N ASN A 92 9.09 13.36 29.62
CA ASN A 92 10.21 14.21 30.03
C ASN A 92 10.52 14.19 31.54
N ASN A 93 9.87 13.32 32.31
CA ASN A 93 9.96 13.27 33.78
C ASN A 93 9.79 11.84 34.30
N SER A 94 9.56 11.66 35.60
CA SER A 94 9.44 10.36 36.26
C SER A 94 8.10 9.65 36.07
N THR A 95 7.23 10.15 35.17
CA THR A 95 5.98 9.46 34.84
C THR A 95 6.26 8.25 33.95
N ILE A 96 5.35 7.27 34.01
CA ILE A 96 5.41 6.08 33.16
C ILE A 96 4.37 6.13 32.07
N ILE A 97 4.63 5.38 31.00
CA ILE A 97 3.68 5.13 29.94
C ILE A 97 3.00 3.80 30.22
N ARG A 98 1.73 3.85 30.62
CA ARG A 98 0.93 2.66 30.92
C ARG A 98 0.57 1.90 29.66
N ALA A 99 0.13 2.59 28.63
CA ALA A 99 -0.24 2.01 27.35
C ALA A 99 -0.13 3.05 26.23
N VAL A 100 0.12 2.59 25.02
CA VAL A 100 0.05 3.42 23.80
C VAL A 100 -0.93 2.77 22.83
N ILE A 101 -1.87 3.57 22.35
CA ILE A 101 -2.85 3.18 21.34
C ILE A 101 -2.55 3.98 20.08
N VAL A 102 -2.25 3.29 18.99
CA VAL A 102 -2.02 3.90 17.68
C VAL A 102 -3.23 3.61 16.80
N PHE A 103 -3.88 4.65 16.31
CA PHE A 103 -4.96 4.58 15.33
C PHE A 103 -4.42 4.93 13.96
N ALA A 104 -4.72 4.11 12.97
CA ALA A 104 -4.34 4.35 11.60
C ALA A 104 -5.12 3.44 10.64
N GLU A 105 -5.49 3.99 9.49
CA GLU A 105 -6.25 3.26 8.47
C GLU A 105 -5.33 2.37 7.61
N GLY A 106 -5.72 1.11 7.42
CA GLY A 106 -5.09 0.24 6.42
C GLY A 106 -3.72 -0.36 6.79
N ILE A 107 -3.21 -0.12 8.01
CA ILE A 107 -1.93 -0.69 8.48
C ILE A 107 -2.10 -1.82 9.49
N PHE A 108 -3.20 -1.82 10.25
CA PHE A 108 -3.48 -2.83 11.27
C PHE A 108 -4.57 -3.81 10.84
N LYS A 109 -4.69 -4.94 11.55
CA LYS A 109 -5.84 -5.83 11.44
C LYS A 109 -7.02 -5.22 12.21
N GLY A 110 -7.63 -4.21 11.63
CA GLY A 110 -8.60 -3.31 12.27
C GLY A 110 -8.13 -1.86 12.17
N GLU A 111 -8.56 -1.02 13.11
CA GLU A 111 -8.27 0.43 13.11
C GLU A 111 -7.15 0.82 14.08
N THR A 112 -6.83 -0.06 15.04
CA THR A 112 -5.95 0.26 16.17
C THR A 112 -4.93 -0.82 16.47
N ASN A 113 -3.75 -0.39 16.90
CA ASN A 113 -2.77 -1.23 17.58
C ASN A 113 -2.57 -0.73 19.01
N VAL A 114 -2.66 -1.64 19.98
CA VAL A 114 -2.51 -1.32 21.40
C VAL A 114 -1.27 -2.01 21.93
N VAL A 115 -0.33 -1.23 22.44
CA VAL A 115 0.82 -1.74 23.19
C VAL A 115 0.58 -1.45 24.67
N HIS A 116 0.45 -2.52 25.44
CA HIS A 116 0.17 -2.48 26.88
C HIS A 116 1.20 -3.33 27.62
N PRO A 117 2.31 -2.73 28.10
CA PRO A 117 3.34 -3.46 28.84
C PRO A 117 2.83 -4.07 30.15
N SER A 118 3.43 -5.19 30.53
CA SER A 118 3.20 -5.77 31.86
C SER A 118 3.72 -4.83 32.96
N PRO A 119 3.18 -4.89 34.20
CA PRO A 119 3.60 -4.01 35.30
C PRO A 119 5.11 -4.01 35.58
N SER A 120 5.81 -5.13 35.34
CA SER A 120 7.25 -5.25 35.52
C SER A 120 8.08 -4.59 34.41
N GLN A 121 7.46 -4.20 33.30
CA GLN A 121 8.09 -3.60 32.13
C GLN A 121 7.66 -2.14 31.92
N LEU A 122 6.97 -1.55 32.89
CA LEU A 122 6.55 -0.15 32.83
C LEU A 122 7.77 0.76 32.92
N ASN A 123 7.85 1.70 31.99
CA ASN A 123 8.93 2.66 31.91
C ASN A 123 8.40 4.02 31.43
N SER A 124 9.24 5.05 31.51
CA SER A 124 8.98 6.37 30.95
C SER A 124 9.07 6.41 29.42
N GLU A 125 9.58 5.34 28.80
CA GLU A 125 9.72 5.15 27.35
C GLU A 125 9.06 3.84 26.90
N LEU A 126 8.38 3.89 25.76
CA LEU A 126 7.74 2.74 25.12
C LEU A 126 7.89 2.82 23.60
N SER A 127 8.39 1.75 23.00
CA SER A 127 8.47 1.58 21.56
C SER A 127 7.29 0.80 20.98
N VAL A 128 6.75 1.28 19.86
CA VAL A 128 5.68 0.61 19.12
C VAL A 128 6.16 0.27 17.70
N PRO A 129 6.29 -1.02 17.35
CA PRO A 129 6.69 -1.41 16.00
C PRO A 129 5.52 -1.32 15.02
N ILE A 130 5.77 -0.77 13.83
CA ILE A 130 4.81 -0.63 12.74
C ILE A 130 5.39 -1.15 11.43
N ILE A 131 4.61 -1.96 10.71
CA ILE A 131 4.96 -2.47 9.38
C ILE A 131 3.89 -1.98 8.40
N LEU A 132 4.28 -1.07 7.51
CA LEU A 132 3.38 -0.51 6.51
C LEU A 132 3.29 -1.43 5.30
N PRO A 133 2.10 -1.86 4.85
CA PRO A 133 1.97 -2.80 3.74
C PRO A 133 2.19 -2.15 2.36
N LYS A 134 2.05 -0.82 2.25
CA LYS A 134 2.11 -0.06 0.98
C LYS A 134 2.86 1.26 1.17
N ASP A 135 3.36 1.80 0.07
CA ASP A 135 4.05 3.09 0.03
C ASP A 135 3.06 4.24 -0.20
N ILE A 136 2.34 4.58 0.86
CA ILE A 136 1.39 5.69 0.91
C ILE A 136 1.67 6.52 2.16
N PRO A 137 1.48 7.86 2.11
CA PRO A 137 1.52 8.66 3.32
C PRO A 137 0.33 8.29 4.21
N ILE A 138 0.55 8.15 5.51
CA ILE A 138 -0.47 7.71 6.47
C ILE A 138 -0.44 8.58 7.70
N ASP A 139 -1.61 9.08 8.10
CA ASP A 139 -1.78 9.79 9.36
C ASP A 139 -1.95 8.76 10.50
N ILE A 140 -1.13 8.90 11.53
CA ILE A 140 -1.17 8.10 12.74
C ILE A 140 -1.61 8.98 13.90
N HIS A 141 -2.65 8.54 14.62
CA HIS A 141 -3.11 9.19 15.85
C HIS A 141 -2.69 8.34 17.03
N ILE A 142 -1.94 8.93 17.94
CA ILE A 142 -1.33 8.26 19.09
C ILE A 142 -2.03 8.77 20.34
N LYS A 143 -2.56 7.83 21.13
CA LYS A 143 -3.07 8.08 22.48
C LYS A 143 -2.20 7.35 23.48
N ALA A 144 -1.45 8.10 24.30
CA ALA A 144 -0.59 7.55 25.33
C ALA A 144 -1.22 7.77 26.71
N LEU A 145 -1.33 6.70 27.49
CA LEU A 145 -1.80 6.75 28.88
C LEU A 145 -0.59 6.97 29.79
N VAL A 146 -0.53 8.12 30.45
CA VAL A 146 0.62 8.55 31.26
C VAL A 146 0.19 8.73 32.72
N GLY A 147 1.01 8.26 33.66
CA GLY A 147 0.73 8.31 35.10
C GLY A 147 1.84 7.72 35.94
N TYR A 148 1.53 7.28 37.16
CA TYR A 148 2.45 6.52 38.01
C TYR A 148 2.07 5.03 38.04
N PRO A 149 2.99 4.10 38.39
CA PRO A 149 2.77 2.66 38.28
C PRO A 149 1.52 2.11 38.99
N ASN A 150 1.16 2.70 40.13
CA ASN A 150 0.03 2.28 40.96
C ASN A 150 -1.20 3.19 40.83
N SER A 151 -1.20 4.13 39.89
CA SER A 151 -2.33 5.03 39.68
C SER A 151 -3.55 4.27 39.14
N ILE A 152 -4.74 4.64 39.64
CA ILE A 152 -6.02 4.12 39.15
C ILE A 152 -6.49 4.90 37.91
N GLN A 153 -6.09 6.17 37.82
CA GLN A 153 -6.40 7.08 36.71
C GLN A 153 -5.11 7.50 36.01
N TYR A 154 -5.18 7.63 34.68
CA TYR A 154 -4.07 8.03 33.83
C TYR A 154 -4.52 9.18 32.94
N HIS A 155 -3.60 10.10 32.64
CA HIS A 155 -3.82 11.15 31.67
C HIS A 155 -3.64 10.60 30.26
N VAL A 156 -4.54 10.97 29.35
CA VAL A 156 -4.43 10.59 27.93
C VAL A 156 -3.81 11.74 27.16
N PHE A 157 -2.60 11.54 26.67
CA PHE A 157 -1.95 12.46 25.75
C PHE A 157 -2.29 12.05 24.31
N GLU A 158 -2.82 12.98 23.53
CA GLU A 158 -3.20 12.75 22.14
C GLU A 158 -2.26 13.52 21.21
N LEU A 159 -1.64 12.81 20.27
CA LEU A 159 -0.76 13.39 19.25
C LEU A 159 -1.10 12.81 17.88
N THR A 160 -0.88 13.61 16.84
CA THR A 160 -1.03 13.15 15.45
C THR A 160 0.28 13.38 14.72
N ARG A 161 0.73 12.38 13.98
CA ARG A 161 1.91 12.46 13.09
C ARG A 161 1.54 11.89 11.73
N GLN A 162 2.19 12.37 10.68
CA GLN A 162 2.06 11.81 9.35
C GLN A 162 3.34 11.05 9.03
N LEU A 163 3.19 9.78 8.64
CA LEU A 163 4.28 8.98 8.10
C LEU A 163 4.46 9.30 6.61
N PRO A 164 5.69 9.60 6.16
CA PRO A 164 6.00 9.78 4.75
C PRO A 164 5.66 8.56 3.90
N ARG A 165 5.52 8.78 2.59
CA ARG A 165 5.14 7.74 1.63
C ARG A 165 6.07 6.52 1.65
N PHE A 166 7.38 6.75 1.70
CA PHE A 166 8.41 5.70 1.62
C PHE A 166 9.04 5.46 3.01
N SER A 167 8.20 5.36 4.04
CA SER A 167 8.64 5.15 5.43
C SER A 167 9.31 3.79 5.68
N MET A 168 9.08 2.78 4.82
CA MET A 168 9.64 1.43 4.99
C MET A 168 11.04 1.26 4.35
N TYR A 169 11.74 2.35 4.07
CA TYR A 169 13.07 2.33 3.47
C TYR A 169 14.06 3.02 4.41
N ALA A 170 15.02 2.24 4.92
CA ALA A 170 16.06 2.73 5.81
C ALA A 170 17.33 3.07 5.03
N LEU A 171 18.11 4.03 5.52
CA LEU A 171 19.43 4.33 4.97
C LEU A 171 20.35 3.12 5.13
N ASN A 172 21.00 2.72 4.03
CA ASN A 172 21.94 1.60 4.03
C ASN A 172 23.36 2.12 3.77
N GLU A 173 24.21 2.00 4.78
CA GLU A 173 25.63 2.41 4.69
C GLU A 173 26.49 1.37 3.94
N ASN A 174 25.98 0.16 3.73
CA ASN A 174 26.70 -0.87 3.00
C ASN A 174 26.69 -0.59 1.49
N LYS A 175 27.72 -1.08 0.80
CA LYS A 175 27.73 -1.03 -0.67
C LYS A 175 26.52 -1.80 -1.21
N PRO A 176 25.74 -1.19 -2.12
CA PRO A 176 24.59 -1.86 -2.70
C PRO A 176 25.03 -3.11 -3.45
N LYS A 177 24.21 -4.16 -3.43
CA LYS A 177 24.41 -5.30 -4.33
C LYS A 177 24.33 -4.81 -5.77
N SER A 178 25.04 -5.47 -6.69
CA SER A 178 24.93 -5.15 -8.12
C SER A 178 23.48 -5.33 -8.57
N LEU A 179 22.83 -4.23 -8.94
CA LEU A 179 21.44 -4.23 -9.42
C LEU A 179 21.44 -4.12 -10.95
N ASP A 180 20.91 -5.14 -11.61
CA ASP A 180 20.77 -5.16 -13.08
C ASP A 180 19.56 -4.34 -13.56
N SER A 181 18.58 -4.15 -12.67
CA SER A 181 17.34 -3.44 -12.96
C SER A 181 17.46 -1.96 -12.62
N TYR A 182 17.13 -1.10 -13.58
CA TYR A 182 17.25 0.34 -13.42
C TYR A 182 16.25 1.11 -14.27
N VAL A 183 16.04 2.38 -13.90
CA VAL A 183 15.34 3.38 -14.69
C VAL A 183 16.20 4.63 -14.76
N GLU A 184 16.49 5.07 -15.98
CA GLU A 184 17.28 6.25 -16.31
C GLU A 184 16.37 7.29 -16.98
N PHE A 185 16.49 8.54 -16.57
CA PHE A 185 15.80 9.65 -17.20
C PHE A 185 16.59 10.94 -17.04
N HIS A 186 16.27 11.93 -17.86
CA HIS A 186 16.84 13.27 -17.74
C HIS A 186 15.85 14.18 -17.01
N PHE A 187 16.33 14.82 -15.95
CA PHE A 187 15.56 15.64 -15.04
C PHE A 187 16.38 16.85 -14.63
N ASN A 188 16.01 18.02 -15.16
CA ASN A 188 16.74 19.25 -14.96
C ASN A 188 16.19 20.02 -13.74
N GLU A 189 16.60 19.62 -12.54
CA GLU A 189 16.20 20.24 -11.29
C GLU A 189 17.40 20.40 -10.35
N ARG A 190 17.33 21.36 -9.43
CA ARG A 190 18.42 21.61 -8.48
C ARG A 190 18.53 20.43 -7.49
N LEU A 191 19.74 19.93 -7.27
CA LEU A 191 19.98 18.83 -6.32
C LEU A 191 19.55 19.19 -4.89
N GLN A 192 19.63 20.46 -4.48
CA GLN A 192 19.07 20.90 -3.19
C GLN A 192 17.56 20.68 -3.10
N ARG A 193 16.82 20.90 -4.20
CA ARG A 193 15.37 20.63 -4.25
C ARG A 193 15.10 19.12 -4.21
N VAL A 194 15.95 18.31 -4.81
CA VAL A 194 15.89 16.84 -4.70
C VAL A 194 16.13 16.40 -3.26
N CYS A 195 17.09 16.97 -2.53
CA CYS A 195 17.27 16.72 -1.09
C CYS A 195 16.01 17.04 -0.29
N MET A 196 15.35 18.18 -0.56
CA MET A 196 14.07 18.51 0.09
C MET A 196 12.99 17.46 -0.18
N TRP A 197 12.89 16.96 -1.41
CA TRP A 197 11.98 15.87 -1.75
C TRP A 197 12.30 14.60 -0.96
N ILE A 198 13.57 14.21 -0.88
CA ILE A 198 14.01 13.02 -0.14
C ILE A 198 13.63 13.15 1.33
N ASN A 199 13.96 14.27 1.98
CA ASN A 199 13.67 14.51 3.40
C ASN A 199 12.16 14.52 3.71
N GLN A 200 11.30 14.88 2.74
CA GLN A 200 9.84 14.85 2.90
C GLN A 200 9.21 13.48 2.61
N THR A 201 9.90 12.60 1.89
CA THR A 201 9.32 11.35 1.39
C THR A 201 9.85 10.09 2.07
N PHE A 202 11.04 10.18 2.68
CA PHE A 202 11.69 9.10 3.43
C PHE A 202 11.84 9.46 4.91
N LEU A 203 11.96 8.43 5.75
CA LEU A 203 12.32 8.57 7.16
C LEU A 203 13.84 8.45 7.32
N LEU A 204 14.55 9.57 7.23
CA LEU A 204 16.00 9.59 7.38
C LEU A 204 16.42 9.93 8.82
N PRO A 205 17.53 9.35 9.33
CA PRO A 205 18.05 9.70 10.66
C PRO A 205 18.52 11.15 10.76
N THR A 206 18.96 11.73 9.63
CA THR A 206 19.44 13.11 9.53
C THR A 206 19.02 13.65 8.17
N ASP A 207 18.61 14.91 8.15
CA ASP A 207 18.23 15.59 6.91
C ASP A 207 19.41 15.60 5.93
N MET A 208 19.13 15.22 4.69
CA MET A 208 20.10 15.31 3.62
C MET A 208 20.25 16.74 3.15
N GLU A 209 21.50 17.18 3.03
CA GLU A 209 21.88 18.47 2.47
C GLU A 209 22.88 18.25 1.33
N TYR A 210 22.83 19.12 0.32
CA TYR A 210 23.76 19.07 -0.80
C TYR A 210 24.48 20.41 -0.93
N GLU A 211 25.78 20.38 -0.59
CA GLU A 211 26.66 21.56 -0.66
C GLU A 211 27.35 21.67 -2.02
N SER A 212 28.12 20.64 -2.41
CA SER A 212 28.85 20.58 -3.67
C SER A 212 29.22 19.15 -4.05
N GLY A 213 29.33 18.85 -5.34
CA GLY A 213 29.75 17.54 -5.83
C GLY A 213 29.21 17.21 -7.23
N PRO A 214 29.72 16.19 -7.91
CA PRO A 214 29.21 15.82 -9.23
C PRO A 214 27.84 15.11 -9.19
N ASN A 215 27.54 14.43 -8.07
CA ASN A 215 26.34 13.63 -7.90
C ASN A 215 25.86 13.57 -6.44
N LEU A 216 24.58 13.26 -6.28
CA LEU A 216 23.90 12.93 -5.02
C LEU A 216 23.49 11.46 -5.08
N ASN A 217 24.08 10.63 -4.21
CA ASN A 217 23.78 9.20 -4.14
C ASN A 217 23.10 8.87 -2.82
N VAL A 218 21.99 8.13 -2.89
CA VAL A 218 21.26 7.65 -1.71
C VAL A 218 21.05 6.15 -1.84
N ASN A 219 21.58 5.42 -0.88
CA ASN A 219 21.43 3.97 -0.77
C ASN A 219 20.45 3.66 0.34
N LEU A 220 19.38 2.99 -0.01
CA LEU A 220 18.29 2.64 0.87
C LEU A 220 18.05 1.13 0.81
N LYS A 221 17.46 0.60 1.88
CA LYS A 221 17.11 -0.81 2.01
C LYS A 221 15.65 -0.92 2.42
N CYS A 222 14.90 -1.76 1.71
CA CYS A 222 13.50 -2.02 2.00
C CYS A 222 13.38 -2.91 3.25
N LEU A 223 12.67 -2.43 4.27
CA LEU A 223 12.44 -3.15 5.52
C LEU A 223 11.42 -4.31 5.36
N ARG A 224 10.71 -4.39 4.23
CA ARG A 224 9.72 -5.45 3.97
C ARG A 224 10.34 -6.72 3.42
N ASP A 225 11.27 -6.58 2.50
CA ASP A 225 11.79 -7.67 1.65
C ASP A 225 13.31 -7.66 1.50
N ASP A 226 14.05 -6.81 2.22
CA ASP A 226 15.52 -6.73 2.21
C ASP A 226 16.12 -6.30 0.85
N THR A 227 15.29 -5.75 -0.05
CA THR A 227 15.75 -5.30 -1.37
C THR A 227 16.45 -3.93 -1.29
N ASP A 228 17.51 -3.76 -2.09
CA ASP A 228 18.25 -2.50 -2.19
C ASP A 228 17.53 -1.52 -3.14
N LEU A 229 17.59 -0.24 -2.80
CA LEU A 229 17.15 0.89 -3.61
C LEU A 229 18.29 1.91 -3.68
N VAL A 230 18.77 2.20 -4.89
CA VAL A 230 19.82 3.20 -5.09
C VAL A 230 19.29 4.34 -5.95
N LEU A 231 19.37 5.55 -5.43
CA LEU A 231 19.02 6.78 -6.14
C LEU A 231 20.30 7.54 -6.46
N ASN A 232 20.62 7.70 -7.75
CA ASN A 232 21.75 8.48 -8.22
C ASN A 232 21.23 9.68 -9.02
N PHE A 233 21.54 10.89 -8.56
CA PHE A 233 21.22 12.13 -9.25
C PHE A 233 22.51 12.86 -9.62
N GLU A 234 22.77 13.03 -10.91
CA GLU A 234 23.94 13.75 -11.41
C GLU A 234 23.61 15.24 -11.62
N ALA A 235 24.59 16.12 -11.39
CA ALA A 235 24.42 17.56 -11.58
C ALA A 235 24.18 17.96 -13.06
N ASN A 236 24.48 17.09 -14.01
CA ASN A 236 24.17 17.26 -15.43
C ASN A 236 22.68 16.98 -15.76
N GLY A 237 21.86 16.65 -14.77
CA GLY A 237 20.44 16.32 -14.90
C GLY A 237 20.16 14.85 -15.24
N LYS A 238 21.18 13.97 -15.31
CA LYS A 238 20.96 12.54 -15.45
C LYS A 238 20.57 11.93 -14.10
N THR A 239 19.42 11.28 -14.05
CA THR A 239 18.96 10.56 -12.86
C THR A 239 18.86 9.08 -13.16
N THR A 240 19.35 8.24 -12.27
CA THR A 240 19.23 6.78 -12.36
C THR A 240 18.74 6.20 -11.04
N ILE A 241 17.66 5.43 -11.11
CA ILE A 241 17.06 4.72 -9.99
C ILE A 241 17.30 3.24 -10.22
N TYR A 242 18.05 2.60 -9.32
CA TYR A 242 18.25 1.15 -9.34
C TYR A 242 17.31 0.50 -8.33
N THR A 243 16.45 -0.39 -8.82
CA THR A 243 15.55 -1.20 -8.01
C THR A 243 15.05 -2.37 -8.84
N GLU A 244 14.83 -3.52 -8.21
CA GLU A 244 14.19 -4.66 -8.89
C GLU A 244 12.67 -4.47 -9.03
N ASN A 245 12.07 -3.58 -8.24
CA ASN A 245 10.63 -3.42 -8.19
C ASN A 245 10.15 -2.31 -9.14
N LEU A 246 9.52 -2.73 -10.25
CA LEU A 246 8.95 -1.84 -11.26
C LEU A 246 7.90 -0.86 -10.68
N LEU A 247 7.09 -1.31 -9.72
CA LEU A 247 6.06 -0.47 -9.10
C LEU A 247 6.72 0.64 -8.25
N LEU A 248 7.72 0.28 -7.44
CA LEU A 248 8.46 1.24 -6.62
C LEU A 248 9.14 2.30 -7.49
N ALA A 249 9.83 1.89 -8.57
CA ALA A 249 10.42 2.84 -9.52
C ALA A 249 9.37 3.81 -10.07
N SER A 250 8.18 3.31 -10.41
CA SER A 250 7.09 4.15 -10.91
C SER A 250 6.56 5.12 -9.83
N ASP A 251 6.40 4.68 -8.59
CA ASP A 251 5.91 5.53 -7.51
C ASP A 251 6.93 6.61 -7.13
N LEU A 252 8.22 6.31 -7.18
CA LEU A 252 9.31 7.28 -6.96
C LEU A 252 9.31 8.36 -8.03
N ILE A 253 9.26 7.97 -9.31
CA ILE A 253 9.23 8.93 -10.43
C ILE A 253 7.99 9.82 -10.35
N GLN A 254 6.81 9.24 -10.11
CA GLN A 254 5.57 10.01 -9.98
C GLN A 254 5.60 10.95 -8.77
N SER A 255 6.17 10.51 -7.64
CA SER A 255 6.32 11.36 -6.46
C SER A 255 7.28 12.52 -6.71
N LEU A 256 8.44 12.27 -7.33
CA LEU A 256 9.46 13.28 -7.63
C LEU A 256 8.92 14.33 -8.61
N THR A 257 8.30 13.87 -9.70
CA THR A 257 7.74 14.76 -10.73
C THR A 257 6.55 15.57 -10.21
N SER A 258 5.70 14.97 -9.36
CA SER A 258 4.62 15.70 -8.69
C SER A 258 5.16 16.76 -7.72
N PHE A 259 6.26 16.49 -7.02
CA PHE A 259 6.87 17.47 -6.10
C PHE A 259 7.54 18.64 -6.84
N CYS A 260 8.10 18.37 -8.02
CA CYS A 260 8.77 19.38 -8.84
C CYS A 260 7.84 20.00 -9.91
N ASN A 261 6.56 19.64 -9.95
CA ASN A 261 5.58 20.10 -10.93
C ASN A 261 6.01 19.90 -12.39
N THR A 262 6.59 18.74 -12.70
CA THR A 262 7.02 18.39 -14.05
C THR A 262 5.87 17.76 -14.85
N GLU A 263 5.47 18.40 -15.94
CA GLU A 263 4.31 17.97 -16.74
C GLU A 263 4.61 16.78 -17.66
N SER A 264 5.85 16.64 -18.15
CA SER A 264 6.23 15.54 -19.03
C SER A 264 7.64 15.02 -18.75
N LEU A 265 7.75 13.69 -18.69
CA LEU A 265 9.01 12.99 -18.48
C LEU A 265 9.04 11.71 -19.32
N GLU A 266 10.16 11.48 -19.99
CA GLU A 266 10.49 10.24 -20.69
C GLU A 266 11.60 9.49 -19.95
N SER A 267 11.50 8.16 -19.92
CA SER A 267 12.43 7.31 -19.19
C SER A 267 12.82 6.08 -20.02
N LYS A 268 14.03 5.62 -19.75
CA LYS A 268 14.60 4.35 -20.21
C LYS A 268 14.65 3.39 -19.04
N ALA A 269 14.07 2.21 -19.20
CA ALA A 269 13.97 1.23 -18.12
C ALA A 269 14.53 -0.12 -18.58
N ARG A 270 15.06 -0.89 -17.64
CA ARG A 270 15.45 -2.28 -17.86
C ARG A 270 15.08 -3.09 -16.63
N PHE A 271 14.26 -4.13 -16.81
CA PHE A 271 13.81 -5.01 -15.71
C PHE A 271 13.86 -6.47 -16.18
N PRO A 272 15.04 -7.11 -16.19
CA PRO A 272 15.23 -8.41 -16.85
C PRO A 272 14.26 -9.51 -16.38
N LYS A 273 14.00 -9.61 -15.06
CA LYS A 273 13.08 -10.60 -14.49
C LYS A 273 11.63 -10.40 -14.95
N GLU A 274 11.16 -9.15 -15.01
CA GLU A 274 9.81 -8.84 -15.49
C GLU A 274 9.70 -8.99 -17.01
N GLU A 275 10.75 -8.67 -17.75
CA GLU A 275 10.82 -8.86 -19.20
C GLU A 275 10.76 -10.35 -19.58
N GLU A 276 11.49 -11.21 -18.89
CA GLU A 276 11.46 -12.66 -19.11
C GLU A 276 10.07 -13.25 -18.79
N LYS A 277 9.48 -12.84 -17.67
CA LYS A 277 8.12 -13.23 -17.31
C LYS A 277 7.09 -12.76 -18.33
N LEU A 278 7.26 -11.56 -18.89
CA LEU A 278 6.40 -11.04 -19.95
C LEU A 278 6.51 -11.88 -21.24
N LYS A 279 7.72 -12.34 -21.60
CA LYS A 279 7.92 -13.27 -22.73
C LYS A 279 7.15 -14.56 -22.52
N GLN A 280 7.32 -15.19 -21.36
CA GLN A 280 6.63 -16.44 -21.00
C GLN A 280 5.11 -16.29 -21.09
N LEU A 281 4.55 -15.22 -20.50
CA LEU A 281 3.10 -14.98 -20.52
C LEU A 281 2.54 -14.73 -21.93
N MET A 282 3.30 -14.05 -22.79
CA MET A 282 2.91 -13.83 -24.18
C MET A 282 2.93 -15.14 -24.99
N GLU A 283 3.91 -16.01 -24.74
CA GLU A 283 3.99 -17.34 -25.34
C GLU A 283 2.80 -18.21 -24.91
N THR A 284 2.53 -18.30 -23.61
CA THR A 284 1.34 -18.99 -23.08
C THR A 284 0.04 -18.45 -23.68
N LEU A 285 -0.07 -17.13 -23.85
CA LEU A 285 -1.24 -16.52 -24.48
C LEU A 285 -1.39 -16.94 -25.95
N SER A 286 -0.28 -17.05 -26.69
CA SER A 286 -0.26 -17.52 -28.08
C SER A 286 -0.70 -18.99 -28.16
N GLU A 287 -0.20 -19.86 -27.27
CA GLU A 287 -0.60 -21.27 -27.18
C GLU A 287 -2.09 -21.43 -26.85
N ILE A 288 -2.60 -20.63 -25.90
CA ILE A 288 -4.02 -20.62 -25.55
C ILE A 288 -4.87 -20.19 -26.76
N GLN A 289 -4.42 -19.20 -27.53
CA GLN A 289 -5.13 -18.76 -28.74
C GLN A 289 -5.17 -19.85 -29.82
N GLU A 290 -4.05 -20.53 -30.05
CA GLU A 290 -3.97 -21.65 -30.99
C GLU A 290 -4.85 -22.83 -30.53
N SER A 291 -4.73 -23.24 -29.27
CA SER A 291 -5.56 -24.30 -28.69
C SER A 291 -7.05 -23.96 -28.76
N ARG A 292 -7.42 -22.68 -28.61
CA ARG A 292 -8.83 -22.24 -28.73
C ARG A 292 -9.36 -22.42 -30.14
N LEU A 293 -8.54 -22.14 -31.16
CA LEU A 293 -8.92 -22.35 -32.56
C LEU A 293 -9.11 -23.84 -32.84
N ARG A 294 -8.16 -24.69 -32.42
CA ARG A 294 -8.25 -26.15 -32.58
C ARG A 294 -9.48 -26.75 -31.91
N LEU A 295 -9.69 -26.46 -30.63
CA LEU A 295 -10.87 -26.92 -29.88
C LEU A 295 -12.19 -26.41 -30.49
N GLY A 296 -12.18 -25.21 -31.08
CA GLY A 296 -13.34 -24.66 -31.78
C GLY A 296 -13.75 -25.51 -32.98
N THR A 297 -12.79 -25.95 -33.79
CA THR A 297 -13.02 -26.86 -34.92
C THR A 297 -13.50 -28.23 -34.44
N ASP A 298 -12.84 -28.82 -33.44
CA ASP A 298 -13.21 -30.14 -32.89
C ASP A 298 -14.66 -30.13 -32.37
N ILE A 299 -15.08 -29.06 -31.69
CA ILE A 299 -16.45 -28.91 -31.20
C ILE A 299 -17.44 -28.81 -32.37
N ALA A 300 -17.12 -28.07 -33.42
CA ALA A 300 -17.99 -27.93 -34.58
C ALA A 300 -18.22 -29.28 -35.27
N ASP A 301 -17.16 -30.07 -35.46
CA ASP A 301 -17.24 -31.41 -36.07
C ASP A 301 -18.07 -32.36 -35.20
N ARG A 302 -17.84 -32.37 -33.89
CA ARG A 302 -18.59 -33.18 -32.92
C ARG A 302 -20.07 -32.79 -32.86
N LEU A 303 -20.39 -31.50 -32.91
CA LEU A 303 -21.78 -31.03 -32.99
C LEU A 303 -22.48 -31.49 -34.28
N GLY A 304 -21.74 -31.53 -35.40
CA GLY A 304 -22.24 -32.11 -36.66
C GLY A 304 -22.55 -33.60 -36.51
N GLN A 305 -21.66 -34.37 -35.89
CA GLN A 305 -21.87 -35.80 -35.63
C GLN A 305 -23.06 -36.06 -34.71
N ILE A 306 -23.20 -35.29 -33.62
CA ILE A 306 -24.33 -35.41 -32.68
C ILE A 306 -25.65 -35.16 -33.39
N ARG A 307 -25.76 -34.12 -34.23
CA ARG A 307 -26.99 -33.86 -35.00
C ARG A 307 -27.37 -35.05 -35.88
N ASN A 308 -26.40 -35.63 -36.58
CA ASN A 308 -26.63 -36.80 -37.43
C ASN A 308 -27.05 -38.03 -36.60
N LEU A 309 -26.40 -38.28 -35.46
CA LEU A 309 -26.71 -39.40 -34.58
C LEU A 309 -28.08 -39.27 -33.93
N VAL A 310 -28.50 -38.07 -33.55
CA VAL A 310 -29.85 -37.82 -33.01
C VAL A 310 -30.92 -38.17 -34.04
N VAL A 311 -30.74 -37.76 -35.31
CA VAL A 311 -31.68 -38.10 -36.40
C VAL A 311 -31.74 -39.61 -36.62
N ARG A 312 -30.59 -40.30 -36.64
CA ARG A 312 -30.54 -41.75 -36.81
C ARG A 312 -31.12 -42.52 -35.62
N ALA A 313 -30.88 -42.05 -34.40
CA ALA A 313 -31.45 -42.63 -33.19
C ALA A 313 -32.98 -42.51 -33.20
N GLU A 314 -33.52 -41.38 -33.65
CA GLU A 314 -34.96 -41.15 -33.75
C GLU A 314 -35.60 -42.02 -34.85
N ASP A 315 -34.98 -42.13 -36.02
CA ASP A 315 -35.43 -43.04 -37.08
C ASP A 315 -35.41 -44.51 -36.63
N SER A 316 -34.35 -44.91 -35.91
CA SER A 316 -34.23 -46.26 -35.35
C SER A 316 -35.22 -46.51 -34.23
N ARG A 317 -35.61 -45.50 -33.45
CA ARG A 317 -36.67 -45.63 -32.45
C ARG A 317 -37.99 -46.07 -33.09
N ILE A 318 -38.29 -45.59 -34.30
CA ILE A 318 -39.51 -45.90 -35.05
C ILE A 318 -39.38 -47.28 -35.73
N ASN A 319 -38.21 -47.57 -36.33
CA ASN A 319 -38.04 -48.73 -37.22
C ASN A 319 -37.34 -49.95 -36.59
N ASN A 320 -36.34 -49.76 -35.72
CA ASN A 320 -35.52 -50.83 -35.13
C ASN A 320 -34.92 -50.46 -33.75
N ILE A 321 -35.57 -50.91 -32.68
CA ILE A 321 -35.19 -50.62 -31.27
C ILE A 321 -33.80 -51.18 -30.91
N THR A 322 -33.32 -52.24 -31.57
CA THR A 322 -32.02 -52.83 -31.24
C THR A 322 -30.83 -51.95 -31.63
N GLU A 323 -30.95 -51.17 -32.72
CA GLU A 323 -29.90 -50.25 -33.17
C GLU A 323 -29.94 -48.91 -32.42
N MET A 324 -31.09 -48.56 -31.84
CA MET A 324 -31.26 -47.36 -31.02
C MET A 324 -30.22 -47.27 -29.89
N SER A 325 -29.98 -48.38 -29.19
CA SER A 325 -29.00 -48.44 -28.08
C SER A 325 -27.58 -48.09 -28.54
N LYS A 326 -27.18 -48.51 -29.76
CA LYS A 326 -25.86 -48.21 -30.31
C LYS A 326 -25.68 -46.71 -30.52
N TYR A 327 -26.65 -46.05 -31.15
CA TYR A 327 -26.60 -44.60 -31.39
C TYR A 327 -26.63 -43.78 -30.09
N TYR A 328 -27.37 -44.21 -29.06
CA TYR A 328 -27.34 -43.54 -27.75
C TYR A 328 -26.00 -43.74 -27.02
N ASN A 329 -25.36 -44.91 -27.14
CA ASN A 329 -24.03 -45.13 -26.57
C ASN A 329 -22.98 -44.25 -27.26
N GLU A 330 -23.02 -44.14 -28.59
CA GLU A 330 -22.14 -43.23 -29.35
C GLU A 330 -22.40 -41.76 -28.99
N LEU A 331 -23.67 -41.35 -28.83
CA LEU A 331 -24.02 -40.01 -28.33
C LEU A 331 -23.45 -39.75 -26.94
N ASN A 332 -23.52 -40.73 -26.03
CA ASN A 332 -22.99 -40.58 -24.67
C ASN A 332 -21.45 -40.47 -24.66
N MET A 333 -20.76 -41.21 -25.54
CA MET A 333 -19.31 -41.07 -25.73
C MET A 333 -18.97 -39.66 -26.21
N LEU A 334 -19.61 -39.17 -27.28
CA LEU A 334 -19.38 -37.83 -27.81
C LEU A 334 -19.71 -36.74 -26.80
N ASN A 335 -20.77 -36.90 -26.01
CA ASN A 335 -21.14 -35.97 -24.96
C ASN A 335 -20.06 -35.89 -23.86
N THR A 336 -19.52 -37.04 -23.45
CA THR A 336 -18.42 -37.11 -22.47
C THR A 336 -17.18 -36.40 -23.01
N GLU A 337 -16.84 -36.61 -24.28
CA GLU A 337 -15.70 -35.94 -24.93
C GLU A 337 -15.92 -34.43 -25.06
N LEU A 338 -17.14 -33.97 -25.35
CA LEU A 338 -17.48 -32.54 -25.36
C LEU A 338 -17.36 -31.90 -23.97
N ILE A 339 -17.80 -32.59 -22.92
CA ILE A 339 -17.65 -32.11 -21.54
C ILE A 339 -16.17 -31.98 -21.19
N ASN A 340 -15.34 -32.96 -21.56
CA ASN A 340 -13.90 -32.89 -21.36
C ASN A 340 -13.25 -31.73 -22.13
N GLY A 341 -13.62 -31.54 -23.40
CA GLY A 341 -13.16 -30.40 -24.20
C GLY A 341 -13.60 -29.06 -23.62
N TYR A 342 -14.81 -28.97 -23.07
CA TYR A 342 -15.30 -27.79 -22.38
C TYR A 342 -14.49 -27.48 -21.11
N ASN A 343 -14.16 -28.50 -20.32
CA ASN A 343 -13.32 -28.34 -19.11
C ASN A 343 -11.92 -27.82 -19.46
N ILE A 344 -11.29 -28.36 -20.52
CA ILE A 344 -10.00 -27.86 -21.02
C ILE A 344 -10.13 -26.39 -21.44
N ARG A 345 -11.17 -26.05 -22.21
CA ARG A 345 -11.42 -24.67 -22.65
C ARG A 345 -11.63 -23.72 -21.47
N LEU A 346 -12.30 -24.17 -20.41
CA LEU A 346 -12.50 -23.38 -19.19
C LEU A 346 -11.16 -23.14 -18.46
N GLY A 347 -10.29 -24.16 -18.40
CA GLY A 347 -8.93 -24.03 -17.88
C GLY A 347 -8.12 -23.00 -18.65
N ASN A 348 -8.00 -23.17 -19.97
CA ASN A 348 -7.29 -22.25 -20.86
C ASN A 348 -7.85 -20.81 -20.77
N TYR A 349 -9.17 -20.66 -20.61
CA TYR A 349 -9.78 -19.35 -20.44
C TYR A 349 -9.36 -18.69 -19.12
N LYS A 350 -9.37 -19.42 -18.00
CA LYS A 350 -8.94 -18.88 -16.69
C LYS A 350 -7.49 -18.45 -16.73
N GLU A 351 -6.61 -19.31 -17.23
CA GLU A 351 -5.17 -19.03 -17.36
C GLU A 351 -4.92 -17.82 -18.27
N GLY A 352 -5.59 -17.75 -19.43
CA GLY A 352 -5.47 -16.62 -20.35
C GLY A 352 -5.95 -15.30 -19.74
N VAL A 353 -7.00 -15.32 -18.93
CA VAL A 353 -7.48 -14.13 -18.21
C VAL A 353 -6.47 -13.68 -17.15
N GLU A 354 -5.85 -14.60 -16.42
CA GLU A 354 -4.82 -14.29 -15.42
C GLU A 354 -3.55 -13.72 -16.07
N ALA A 355 -3.07 -14.33 -17.16
CA ALA A 355 -1.96 -13.83 -17.95
C ALA A 355 -2.24 -12.41 -18.47
N MET A 356 -3.43 -12.17 -19.04
CA MET A 356 -3.83 -10.85 -19.52
C MET A 356 -3.94 -9.81 -18.39
N LYS A 357 -4.42 -10.19 -17.20
CA LYS A 357 -4.43 -9.29 -16.03
C LYS A 357 -3.02 -8.90 -15.63
N TYR A 358 -2.08 -9.85 -15.62
CA TYR A 358 -0.69 -9.59 -15.30
C TYR A 358 -0.03 -8.67 -16.34
N ILE A 359 -0.15 -8.97 -17.63
CA ILE A 359 0.38 -8.15 -18.73
C ILE A 359 -0.15 -6.72 -18.65
N ASN A 360 -1.46 -6.55 -18.44
CA ASN A 360 -2.06 -5.22 -18.29
C ASN A 360 -1.53 -4.48 -17.05
N SER A 361 -1.31 -5.19 -15.93
CA SER A 361 -0.71 -4.62 -14.72
C SER A 361 0.72 -4.13 -14.99
N VAL A 362 1.54 -4.91 -15.71
CA VAL A 362 2.90 -4.49 -16.11
C VAL A 362 2.86 -3.27 -17.01
N ILE A 363 1.96 -3.23 -18.01
CA ILE A 363 1.80 -2.07 -18.91
C ILE A 363 1.42 -0.81 -18.12
N GLN A 364 0.51 -0.92 -17.15
CA GLN A 364 0.12 0.19 -16.29
C GLN A 364 1.26 0.65 -15.38
N LYS A 365 2.08 -0.26 -14.87
CA LYS A 365 3.27 0.12 -14.08
C LYS A 365 4.33 0.78 -14.96
N ALA A 366 4.58 0.24 -16.15
CA ALA A 366 5.52 0.79 -17.12
C ALA A 366 5.09 2.17 -17.66
N SER A 367 3.78 2.41 -17.81
CA SER A 367 3.26 3.73 -18.21
C SER A 367 3.50 4.78 -17.13
N ARG A 368 3.44 4.39 -15.86
CA ARG A 368 3.74 5.25 -14.70
C ARG A 368 5.23 5.53 -14.51
N LEU A 369 6.13 4.88 -15.24
CA LEU A 369 7.53 5.34 -15.33
C LEU A 369 7.70 6.62 -16.14
N ARG A 370 6.64 7.08 -16.82
CA ARG A 370 6.62 8.27 -17.68
C ARG A 370 5.51 9.20 -17.21
N VAL A 371 5.64 10.48 -17.53
CA VAL A 371 4.69 11.51 -17.08
C VAL A 371 4.12 12.28 -18.28
N GLY A 372 2.85 12.65 -18.17
CA GLY A 372 2.11 13.38 -19.20
C GLY A 372 1.81 12.53 -20.44
N GLN A 373 1.84 13.17 -21.61
CA GLN A 373 1.47 12.55 -22.89
C GLN A 373 2.26 11.27 -23.19
N LYS A 374 3.52 11.20 -22.77
CA LYS A 374 4.41 10.04 -22.99
C LYS A 374 3.86 8.76 -22.35
N SER A 375 3.19 8.86 -21.21
CA SER A 375 2.53 7.73 -20.54
C SER A 375 1.39 7.15 -21.38
N ALA A 376 0.51 8.01 -21.91
CA ALA A 376 -0.60 7.59 -22.77
C ALA A 376 -0.12 6.99 -24.10
N THR A 377 0.93 7.57 -24.67
CA THR A 377 1.51 7.11 -25.94
C THR A 377 2.08 5.70 -25.79
N LEU A 378 2.75 5.40 -24.68
CA LEU A 378 3.25 4.06 -24.36
C LEU A 378 2.13 3.01 -24.34
N ILE A 379 1.01 3.30 -23.66
CA ILE A 379 -0.12 2.36 -23.55
C ILE A 379 -0.65 1.99 -24.94
N ASN A 380 -0.76 2.97 -25.84
CA ASN A 380 -1.20 2.74 -27.21
C ASN A 380 -0.20 1.88 -28.00
N HIS A 381 1.11 2.15 -27.86
CA HIS A 381 2.14 1.33 -28.49
C HIS A 381 2.14 -0.12 -27.96
N CYS A 382 2.03 -0.32 -26.64
CA CYS A 382 1.95 -1.65 -26.05
C CYS A 382 0.70 -2.42 -26.52
N ARG A 383 -0.45 -1.77 -26.61
CA ARG A 383 -1.69 -2.38 -27.14
C ARG A 383 -1.55 -2.81 -28.60
N ASN A 384 -0.89 -1.99 -29.41
CA ASN A 384 -0.61 -2.34 -30.82
C ASN A 384 0.38 -3.50 -30.93
N ALA A 385 1.41 -3.56 -30.09
CA ALA A 385 2.36 -4.66 -30.06
C ALA A 385 1.69 -5.98 -29.67
N ILE A 386 0.80 -5.97 -28.66
CA ILE A 386 0.01 -7.16 -28.27
C ILE A 386 -0.91 -7.60 -29.41
N LYS A 387 -1.60 -6.66 -30.07
CA LYS A 387 -2.50 -6.97 -31.19
C LYS A 387 -1.77 -7.66 -32.35
N ASN A 388 -0.51 -7.28 -32.58
CA ASN A 388 0.32 -7.83 -33.65
C ASN A 388 1.18 -9.02 -33.20
N ASN A 389 0.98 -9.53 -31.97
CA ASN A 389 1.76 -10.60 -31.35
C ASN A 389 3.28 -10.38 -31.40
N ASN A 390 3.72 -9.11 -31.27
CA ASN A 390 5.13 -8.74 -31.33
C ASN A 390 5.73 -8.59 -29.92
N VAL A 391 6.30 -9.68 -29.41
CA VAL A 391 6.89 -9.76 -28.05
C VAL A 391 8.13 -8.89 -27.91
N GLU A 392 9.05 -8.93 -28.88
CA GLU A 392 10.28 -8.14 -28.84
C GLU A 392 9.99 -6.63 -28.91
N GLY A 393 9.05 -6.25 -29.77
CA GLY A 393 8.55 -4.88 -29.85
C GLY A 393 7.94 -4.41 -28.53
N LEU A 394 7.12 -5.24 -27.87
CA LEU A 394 6.53 -4.90 -26.58
C LEU A 394 7.60 -4.59 -25.52
N ILE A 395 8.65 -5.41 -25.43
CA ILE A 395 9.76 -5.21 -24.49
C ILE A 395 10.51 -3.93 -24.82
N LYS A 396 10.86 -3.71 -26.09
CA LYS A 396 11.57 -2.51 -26.52
C LYS A 396 10.78 -1.23 -26.25
N ILE A 397 9.45 -1.27 -26.42
CA ILE A 397 8.54 -0.18 -26.09
C ILE A 397 8.56 0.08 -24.58
N ILE A 398 8.48 -0.95 -23.73
CA ILE A 398 8.54 -0.80 -22.27
C ILE A 398 9.87 -0.16 -21.86
N GLN A 399 10.97 -0.64 -22.44
CA GLN A 399 12.31 -0.14 -22.16
C GLN A 399 12.50 1.31 -22.57
N ASN A 400 12.21 1.67 -23.83
CA ASN A 400 12.60 2.97 -24.39
C ASN A 400 11.44 3.96 -24.56
N GLY A 401 10.20 3.51 -24.47
CA GLY A 401 9.01 4.33 -24.72
C GLY A 401 8.59 4.41 -26.18
N GLN A 402 9.39 3.84 -27.08
CA GLN A 402 9.22 3.89 -28.53
C GLN A 402 9.51 2.50 -29.14
N PRO A 403 8.83 2.14 -30.27
CA PRO A 403 8.97 0.84 -30.91
C PRO A 403 10.35 0.52 -31.50
#